data_AF-A0A396TTH9-F1
#
_entry.id   AF-A0A396TTH9-F1
#
_cell.length_a   1.000
_cell.length_b   1.000
_cell.length_c   1.000
_cell.angle_alpha   90.00
_cell.angle_beta   90.00
_cell.angle_gamma   90.00
#
_symmetry.space_group_name_H-M   'P 1'
#
loop_
_entity.id
_entity.type
_entity.pdbx_description
1 polymer ?
#
loop_
_entity_poly.entity_id
_entity_poly.type
_entity_poly.pdbx_seq_one_letter_code
_entity_poly.pdbx_strand_id
1 'polypeptide(L)'
;MSSRFNKKSLIRWKVYIDRSKMYIGYVQFLLIIFVFIKSLGDNPVTEFVFNSPMIAVPIILVIFVVASLLLGYLDSRLGFREEEIRNHSKSNPVLMDIQKSLNELNDKVAQMEQRKKTKVQSKQIHNKPLKRD
;
A
#
# COMPACT_ATOMS: atom_id res chain seq x y z
N MET A 1 -2.63 -48.02 11.34
CA MET A 1 -2.68 -47.17 10.14
C MET A 1 -2.49 -45.70 10.59
N SER A 2 -1.24 -45.29 10.86
CA SER A 2 -0.93 -43.99 11.47
C SER A 2 -0.49 -43.02 10.37
N SER A 3 -1.40 -42.13 9.96
CA SER A 3 -1.12 -41.08 8.99
C SER A 3 -0.21 -40.03 9.62
N ARG A 4 1.11 -40.20 9.51
CA ARG A 4 2.03 -39.07 9.57
C ARG A 4 1.74 -38.19 8.37
N PHE A 5 0.76 -37.30 8.48
CA PHE A 5 0.52 -36.26 7.49
C PHE A 5 1.84 -35.55 7.25
N ASN A 6 2.42 -35.77 6.07
CA ASN A 6 3.73 -35.28 5.73
C ASN A 6 3.63 -33.74 5.75
N LYS A 7 4.18 -33.09 6.79
CA LYS A 7 4.05 -31.63 7.01
C LYS A 7 4.40 -30.84 5.74
N LYS A 8 5.37 -31.33 4.96
CA LYS A 8 5.77 -30.78 3.65
C LYS A 8 4.65 -30.81 2.60
N SER A 9 3.80 -31.84 2.62
CA SER A 9 2.63 -31.96 1.73
C SER A 9 1.53 -30.98 2.11
N LEU A 10 1.24 -30.85 3.40
CA LEU A 10 0.24 -29.89 3.91
C LEU A 10 0.64 -28.44 3.61
N ILE A 11 1.93 -28.11 3.77
CA ILE A 11 2.45 -26.77 3.42
C ILE A 11 2.28 -26.51 1.92
N ARG A 12 2.58 -27.48 1.05
CA ARG A 12 2.38 -27.34 -0.40
C ARG A 12 0.91 -27.14 -0.75
N TRP A 13 0.03 -27.96 -0.19
CA TRP A 13 -1.42 -27.84 -0.40
C TRP A 13 -1.95 -26.50 0.07
N LYS A 14 -1.48 -25.98 1.20
CA LYS A 14 -1.83 -24.63 1.65
C LYS A 14 -1.43 -23.59 0.60
N VAL A 15 -0.21 -23.65 0.07
CA VAL A 15 0.25 -22.70 -0.97
C VAL A 15 -0.61 -22.80 -2.23
N TYR A 16 -0.97 -24.00 -2.67
CA TYR A 16 -1.86 -24.17 -3.83
C TYR A 16 -3.26 -23.62 -3.57
N ILE A 17 -3.85 -23.90 -2.42
CA ILE A 17 -5.16 -23.34 -2.03
C ILE A 17 -5.10 -21.81 -2.01
N ASP A 18 -4.03 -21.24 -1.45
CA ASP A 18 -3.86 -19.79 -1.37
C ASP A 18 -3.80 -19.14 -2.76
N ARG A 19 -3.06 -19.74 -3.69
CA ARG A 19 -3.03 -19.32 -5.10
C ARG A 19 -4.38 -19.50 -5.77
N SER A 20 -5.05 -20.62 -5.52
CA SER A 20 -6.39 -20.89 -6.07
C SER A 20 -7.44 -19.89 -5.59
N LYS A 21 -7.36 -19.39 -4.36
CA LYS A 21 -8.27 -18.35 -3.87
C LYS A 21 -8.22 -17.09 -4.72
N MET A 22 -7.03 -16.68 -5.16
CA MET A 22 -6.88 -15.54 -6.07
C MET A 22 -7.57 -15.82 -7.41
N TYR A 23 -7.38 -17.01 -7.99
CA TYR A 23 -8.02 -17.38 -9.25
C TYR A 23 -9.54 -17.48 -9.15
N ILE A 24 -10.05 -18.05 -8.06
CA ILE A 24 -11.49 -18.11 -7.77
C ILE A 24 -12.05 -16.68 -7.66
N GLY A 25 -11.30 -15.76 -7.06
CA GLY A 25 -11.66 -14.35 -6.98
C GLY A 25 -11.92 -13.71 -8.35
N TYR A 26 -11.08 -14.01 -9.36
CA TYR A 26 -11.29 -13.49 -10.71
C TYR A 26 -12.57 -14.02 -11.36
N VAL A 27 -12.87 -15.31 -11.17
CA VAL A 27 -14.10 -15.90 -11.69
C VAL A 27 -15.32 -15.31 -10.97
N GLN A 28 -15.26 -15.18 -9.64
CA GLN A 28 -16.32 -14.59 -8.85
C GLN A 28 -16.59 -13.14 -9.23
N PHE A 29 -15.55 -12.36 -9.51
CA PHE A 29 -15.70 -10.99 -9.98
C PHE A 29 -16.51 -10.90 -11.27
N LEU A 30 -16.21 -11.75 -12.27
CA LEU A 30 -16.99 -11.83 -13.50
C LEU A 30 -18.45 -12.23 -13.23
N LEU A 31 -18.68 -13.21 -12.36
CA LEU A 31 -20.03 -13.64 -12.00
C LEU A 31 -20.85 -12.52 -11.34
N ILE A 32 -20.23 -11.71 -10.47
CA ILE A 32 -20.90 -10.55 -9.86
C ILE A 32 -21.36 -9.57 -10.94
N ILE A 33 -20.53 -9.30 -11.96
CA ILE A 33 -20.92 -8.43 -13.08
C ILE A 33 -22.14 -9.01 -13.81
N PHE A 34 -22.16 -10.31 -14.11
CA PHE A 34 -23.30 -10.94 -14.75
C PHE A 34 -24.56 -10.91 -13.90
N VAL A 35 -24.45 -11.19 -12.61
CA VAL A 35 -25.58 -11.14 -11.66
C VAL A 35 -26.10 -9.71 -11.54
N PHE A 36 -25.21 -8.72 -11.52
CA PHE A 36 -25.58 -7.30 -11.49
C PHE A 36 -26.33 -6.90 -12.76
N ILE A 37 -25.82 -7.26 -13.95
CA ILE A 37 -26.51 -6.99 -15.22
C ILE A 37 -27.88 -7.68 -15.24
N LYS A 38 -27.96 -8.93 -14.80
CA LYS A 38 -29.24 -9.66 -14.67
C LYS A 38 -30.20 -8.96 -13.70
N SER A 39 -29.71 -8.35 -12.63
CA SER A 39 -30.55 -7.65 -11.66
C SER A 39 -31.11 -6.33 -12.18
N LEU A 40 -30.58 -5.79 -13.29
CA LEU A 40 -31.14 -4.60 -13.96
C LEU A 40 -32.44 -4.92 -14.73
N GLY A 41 -32.92 -6.16 -14.70
CA GLY A 41 -34.17 -6.59 -15.33
C GLY A 41 -34.10 -6.64 -16.85
N ASP A 42 -35.27 -6.66 -17.47
CA ASP A 42 -35.41 -6.71 -18.92
C ASP A 42 -35.13 -5.34 -19.52
N ASN A 43 -33.88 -5.16 -19.93
CA ASN A 43 -33.41 -3.98 -20.63
C ASN A 43 -32.54 -4.42 -21.83
N PRO A 44 -32.32 -3.53 -22.82
CA PRO A 44 -31.58 -3.88 -24.03
C PRO A 44 -30.14 -4.35 -23.76
N VAL A 45 -29.53 -3.88 -22.66
CA VAL A 45 -28.17 -4.28 -22.26
C VAL A 45 -28.18 -5.72 -21.75
N THR A 46 -29.09 -6.06 -20.84
CA THR A 46 -29.29 -7.42 -20.33
C THR A 46 -29.54 -8.39 -21.48
N GLU A 47 -30.46 -8.05 -22.37
CA GLU A 47 -30.78 -8.87 -23.54
C GLU A 47 -29.55 -9.08 -24.44
N PHE A 48 -28.80 -8.02 -24.74
CA PHE A 48 -27.56 -8.13 -25.52
C PHE A 48 -26.52 -9.04 -24.86
N VAL A 49 -26.31 -8.90 -23.55
CA VAL A 49 -25.32 -9.69 -22.80
C VAL A 49 -25.65 -11.17 -22.82
N PHE A 50 -26.92 -11.54 -22.67
CA PHE A 50 -27.35 -12.94 -22.60
C PHE A 50 -27.62 -13.58 -23.97
N ASN A 51 -28.01 -12.80 -25.00
CA ASN A 51 -28.25 -13.33 -26.35
C ASN A 51 -26.96 -13.51 -27.16
N SER A 52 -25.90 -12.74 -26.88
CA SER A 52 -24.62 -12.88 -27.59
C SER A 52 -23.42 -12.80 -26.65
N PRO A 53 -23.23 -13.78 -25.73
CA PRO A 53 -22.18 -13.74 -24.73
C PRO A 53 -20.76 -13.66 -25.33
N MET A 54 -20.52 -14.32 -26.47
CA MET A 54 -19.22 -14.33 -27.14
C MET A 54 -18.75 -12.93 -27.58
N ILE A 55 -19.69 -12.00 -27.80
CA ILE A 55 -19.39 -10.62 -28.20
C ILE A 55 -19.49 -9.70 -26.98
N ALA A 56 -20.50 -9.90 -26.14
CA ALA A 56 -20.72 -9.08 -24.96
C ALA A 56 -19.58 -9.16 -23.95
N VAL A 57 -19.03 -10.35 -23.68
CA VAL A 57 -17.95 -10.53 -22.70
C VAL A 57 -16.71 -9.72 -23.05
N PRO A 58 -16.15 -9.79 -24.28
CA PRO A 58 -15.04 -8.92 -24.69
C PRO A 58 -15.34 -7.44 -24.51
N ILE A 59 -16.54 -6.98 -24.89
CA ILE A 59 -16.93 -5.57 -24.77
C ILE A 59 -16.97 -5.12 -23.31
N ILE A 60 -17.59 -5.92 -22.44
CA ILE A 60 -17.66 -5.64 -20.99
C ILE A 60 -16.24 -5.57 -20.41
N LEU A 61 -15.33 -6.46 -20.81
CA LEU A 61 -13.94 -6.42 -20.36
C LEU A 61 -13.22 -5.14 -20.79
N VAL A 62 -13.43 -4.67 -22.02
CA VAL A 62 -12.84 -3.40 -22.48
C VAL A 62 -13.40 -2.22 -21.69
N ILE A 63 -14.72 -2.15 -21.53
CA ILE A 63 -15.37 -1.10 -20.72
C ILE A 63 -14.85 -1.15 -19.28
N PHE A 64 -14.69 -2.35 -18.71
CA PHE A 64 -14.17 -2.55 -17.37
C PHE A 64 -12.74 -2.03 -17.22
N VAL A 65 -11.86 -2.28 -18.19
CA VAL A 65 -10.48 -1.75 -18.20
C VAL A 65 -10.51 -0.22 -18.22
N VAL A 66 -11.33 0.39 -19.09
CA VAL A 66 -11.47 1.86 -19.16
C VAL A 66 -12.00 2.42 -17.84
N ALA A 67 -13.05 1.83 -17.29
CA ALA A 67 -13.61 2.23 -16.00
C ALA A 67 -12.59 2.09 -14.86
N SER A 68 -11.79 1.03 -14.85
CA SER A 68 -10.74 0.80 -13.87
C SER A 68 -9.63 1.85 -13.95
N LEU A 69 -9.23 2.25 -15.17
CA LEU A 69 -8.28 3.33 -15.37
C LEU A 69 -8.84 4.68 -14.89
N LEU A 70 -10.11 4.96 -15.18
CA LEU A 70 -10.77 6.18 -14.69
C LEU A 70 -10.85 6.20 -13.16
N LEU A 71 -11.26 5.10 -12.54
CA LEU A 71 -11.29 4.97 -11.08
C LEU A 71 -9.88 5.10 -10.48
N GLY A 72 -8.86 4.48 -11.09
CA GLY A 72 -7.47 4.62 -10.65
C GLY A 72 -6.92 6.04 -10.78
N TYR A 73 -7.33 6.77 -11.83
CA TYR A 73 -7.02 8.18 -11.98
C TYR A 73 -7.70 9.03 -10.90
N LEU A 74 -8.97 8.77 -10.60
CA LEU A 74 -9.70 9.45 -9.53
C LEU A 74 -9.09 9.17 -8.16
N ASP A 75 -8.75 7.92 -7.84
CA ASP A 75 -8.07 7.51 -6.61
C ASP A 75 -6.73 8.26 -6.44
N SER A 76 -5.95 8.33 -7.52
CA SER A 76 -4.67 9.04 -7.54
C SER A 76 -4.85 10.56 -7.40
N ARG A 77 -5.89 11.13 -8.01
CA ARG A 77 -6.17 12.58 -7.96
C ARG A 77 -6.75 13.02 -6.61
N LEU A 78 -7.51 12.15 -5.95
CA LEU A 78 -8.12 12.40 -4.63
C LEU A 78 -7.15 12.17 -3.47
N GLY A 79 -5.97 11.58 -3.73
CA GLY A 79 -4.90 11.44 -2.75
C GLY A 79 -5.08 10.33 -1.72
N PHE A 80 -6.12 9.49 -1.86
CA PHE A 80 -6.41 8.41 -0.90
C PHE A 80 -5.25 7.44 -0.74
N ARG A 81 -4.51 7.17 -1.83
CA ARG A 81 -3.32 6.31 -1.81
C ARG A 81 -2.21 6.84 -0.91
N GLU A 82 -1.95 8.14 -0.90
CA GLU A 82 -0.91 8.72 -0.05
C GLU A 82 -1.30 8.65 1.43
N GLU A 83 -2.58 8.86 1.73
CA GLU A 83 -3.09 8.77 3.09
C GLU A 83 -3.10 7.33 3.62
N GLU A 84 -3.48 6.36 2.77
CA GLU A 84 -3.43 4.94 3.08
C GLU A 84 -1.99 4.47 3.35
N ILE A 85 -1.05 4.84 2.47
CA ILE A 85 0.38 4.52 2.65
C ILE A 85 0.90 5.16 3.94
N ARG A 86 0.59 6.43 4.21
CA ARG A 86 0.99 7.11 5.45
C ARG A 86 0.45 6.39 6.68
N ASN A 87 -0.79 5.91 6.64
CA ASN A 87 -1.40 5.19 7.76
C ASN A 87 -0.80 3.79 7.96
N HIS A 88 -0.53 3.06 6.87
CA HIS A 88 0.17 1.78 6.92
C HIS A 88 1.62 1.92 7.40
N SER A 89 2.31 2.99 7.00
CA SER A 89 3.66 3.29 7.49
C SER A 89 3.68 3.61 8.98
N LYS A 90 2.67 4.32 9.51
CA LYS A 90 2.56 4.59 10.96
C LYS A 90 2.31 3.34 11.80
N SER A 91 1.63 2.34 11.24
CA SER A 91 1.30 1.09 11.94
C SER A 91 2.37 0.02 11.78
N ASN A 92 3.37 0.22 10.92
CA ASN A 92 4.49 -0.71 10.76
C ASN A 92 5.51 -0.54 11.90
N PRO A 93 5.66 -1.53 12.80
CA PRO A 93 6.54 -1.42 13.96
C PRO A 93 8.01 -1.22 13.57
N VAL A 94 8.48 -1.87 12.50
CA VAL A 94 9.86 -1.75 12.04
C VAL A 94 10.14 -0.34 11.52
N LEU A 95 9.20 0.22 10.76
CA LEU A 95 9.35 1.56 10.21
C LEU A 95 9.31 2.64 11.31
N MET A 96 8.49 2.42 12.33
CA MET A 96 8.42 3.29 13.50
C MET A 96 9.73 3.29 14.29
N ASP A 97 10.36 2.12 14.49
CA ASP A 97 11.66 2.02 15.15
C ASP A 97 12.78 2.73 14.36
N ILE A 98 12.76 2.62 13.03
CA ILE A 98 13.67 3.35 12.14
C ILE A 98 13.47 4.87 12.31
N GLN A 99 12.22 5.33 12.30
CA GLN A 99 11.90 6.75 12.44
C GLN A 99 12.35 7.30 13.81
N LYS A 100 12.13 6.53 14.89
CA LYS A 100 12.60 6.89 16.23
C LYS A 100 14.13 6.99 16.29
N SER A 101 14.83 6.02 15.71
CA SER A 101 16.29 6.00 15.64
C SER A 101 16.85 7.20 14.88
N LEU A 102 16.20 7.59 13.77
CA LEU A 102 16.59 8.77 12.98
C LEU A 102 16.39 10.07 13.77
N ASN A 103 15.27 10.20 14.49
CA ASN A 103 15.01 11.38 15.32
C ASN A 103 16.06 11.51 16.44
N GLU A 104 16.37 10.42 17.13
CA GLU A 104 17.40 10.41 18.17
C GLU A 104 18.80 10.77 17.63
N LEU A 105 19.13 10.32 16.42
CA LEU A 105 20.37 10.70 15.74
C LEU A 105 20.40 12.20 15.42
N ASN A 106 19.31 12.75 14.87
CA ASN A 106 19.20 14.17 14.55
C ASN A 106 19.34 15.04 15.80
N ASP A 107 18.70 14.66 16.90
CA ASP A 107 18.80 15.37 18.18
C ASP A 107 20.23 15.35 18.72
N LYS A 108 20.92 14.21 18.63
CA LYS A 108 22.33 14.09 19.02
C LYS A 108 23.22 14.98 18.15
N VAL A 109 22.99 15.04 16.84
CA VAL A 109 23.73 15.91 15.92
C VAL A 109 23.50 17.38 16.28
N ALA A 110 22.26 17.80 16.49
CA ALA A 110 21.92 19.17 16.88
C ALA A 110 22.59 19.57 18.21
N GLN A 111 22.59 18.68 19.21
CA GLN A 111 23.28 18.93 20.49
C GLN A 111 24.81 19.03 20.31
N MET A 112 25.40 18.23 19.42
CA MET A 112 26.83 18.32 19.12
C MET A 112 27.19 19.63 18.42
N GLU A 113 26.36 20.11 17.50
CA GLU A 113 26.56 21.42 16.86
C GLU A 113 26.45 22.56 17.87
N GLN A 114 25.48 22.53 18.78
CA GLN A 114 25.37 23.53 19.84
C GLN A 114 26.57 23.51 20.77
N ARG A 115 27.02 22.33 21.22
CA ARG A 115 28.23 22.19 22.04
C ARG A 115 29.49 22.71 21.33
N LYS A 116 29.61 22.50 20.02
CA LYS A 116 30.70 23.09 19.22
C LYS A 116 30.62 24.61 19.24
N LYS A 117 29.45 25.22 19.02
CA LYS A 117 29.26 26.69 19.06
C LYS A 117 29.62 27.26 20.43
N THR A 118 29.17 26.64 21.53
CA THR A 118 29.49 27.08 22.89
C THR A 118 30.99 27.01 23.21
N LYS A 119 31.68 25.94 22.77
CA LYS A 119 33.14 25.80 22.95
C LYS A 119 33.96 26.82 22.15
N VAL A 120 33.47 27.24 20.99
CA VAL A 120 34.12 28.28 20.17
C VAL A 120 33.94 29.66 20.82
N GLN A 121 32.75 29.95 21.35
CA GLN A 121 32.48 31.21 22.07
C GLN A 121 33.30 31.33 23.36
N SER A 122 33.41 30.26 24.16
CA SER A 122 34.20 30.31 25.41
C SER A 122 35.69 30.52 25.16
N LYS A 123 36.25 29.97 24.07
CA LYS A 123 37.64 30.23 23.67
C LYS A 123 37.88 31.68 23.23
N GLN A 124 36.91 32.32 22.57
CA GLN A 124 37.04 33.73 22.19
C GLN A 124 36.95 34.69 23.38
N ILE A 125 36.18 34.34 24.41
CA ILE A 125 36.07 35.15 25.64
C ILE A 125 37.36 35.05 26.47
N HIS A 126 37.98 33.86 26.52
CA HIS A 126 39.22 33.66 27.29
C HIS A 126 40.47 34.30 26.65
N ASN A 127 40.47 34.50 25.31
CA ASN A 127 41.59 35.12 24.58
C ASN A 127 41.43 36.64 24.39
N LYS A 128 40.44 37.31 24.99
CA LYS A 128 40.37 38.78 24.94
C LYS A 128 41.47 39.37 25.82
N PRO A 129 42.41 40.17 25.28
CA PRO A 129 43.43 40.83 26.10
C PRO A 129 42.75 41.78 27.08
N LEU A 130 43.11 41.65 28.35
CA LEU A 130 42.65 42.53 29.42
C LEU A 130 43.19 43.94 29.12
N LYS A 131 42.32 44.86 28.68
CA LYS A 131 42.67 46.28 28.61
C LYS A 131 42.96 46.73 30.05
N ARG A 132 44.21 47.12 30.29
CA ARG A 132 44.59 47.87 31.49
C ARG A 132 44.34 49.33 31.18
N ASP A 133 43.41 49.92 31.93
CA ASP A 133 43.20 51.37 31.99
C ASP A 133 44.25 52.03 32.90
#